data_AF-A0A1V0PSX5-F1
#
_entry.id   AF-A0A1V0PSX5-F1
#
_cell.length_a   1.000
_cell.length_b   1.000
_cell.length_c   1.000
_cell.angle_alpha   90.00
_cell.angle_beta   90.00
_cell.angle_gamma   90.00
#
_symmetry.space_group_name_H-M   'P 1'
#
loop_
_entity.id
_entity.type
_entity.pdbx_description
1 polymer ?
#
loop_
_entity_poly.entity_id
_entity_poly.type
_entity_poly.pdbx_seq_one_letter_code
_entity_poly.pdbx_strand_id
1 'polypeptide(L)' 'MATTVYFEEEIKDQGGKETLFVEFGRSSCYSGSPIPGGTGVDSIYLTVEDKTVIMDRETARKFVEAAVSVGHYHGLLD' A
#
# COMPACT_ATOMS: atom_id res chain seq x y z
N MET A 1 -12.48 -1.60 10.26
CA MET A 1 -11.62 -0.83 9.35
C MET A 1 -12.20 -0.98 7.96
N ALA A 2 -12.44 0.12 7.23
CA ALA A 2 -12.83 0.02 5.82
C ALA A 2 -11.56 0.09 4.99
N THR A 3 -11.15 -1.04 4.42
CA THR A 3 -10.08 -1.12 3.44
C THR A 3 -10.65 -1.28 2.03
N THR A 4 -9.89 -0.83 1.04
CA THR A 4 -10.04 -1.24 -0.35
C THR A 4 -8.70 -1.82 -0.78
N VAL A 5 -8.68 -3.13 -0.95
CA VAL A 5 -7.53 -3.87 -1.48
C VAL A 5 -7.37 -3.52 -2.95
N TYR A 6 -6.14 -3.24 -3.37
CA TYR A 6 -5.78 -3.03 -4.78
C TYR A 6 -4.77 -4.08 -5.28
N PHE A 7 -4.02 -4.69 -4.37
CA PHE A 7 -3.07 -5.77 -4.65
C PHE A 7 -3.05 -6.72 -3.44
N GLU A 8 -3.12 -8.02 -3.69
CA GLU A 8 -3.07 -9.07 -2.66
C GLU A 8 -2.50 -10.33 -3.32
N GLU A 9 -1.20 -10.60 -3.11
CA GLU A 9 -0.50 -11.71 -3.79
C GLU A 9 0.70 -12.24 -2.98
N GLU A 10 1.01 -13.52 -3.18
CA GLU A 10 2.29 -14.13 -2.81
C GLU A 10 3.35 -13.75 -3.86
N ILE A 11 4.13 -12.70 -3.60
CA ILE A 11 5.22 -12.27 -4.48
C ILE A 11 6.33 -13.31 -4.42
N LYS A 12 6.83 -13.72 -5.59
CA LYS A 12 7.97 -14.64 -5.74
C LYS A 12 9.13 -13.90 -6.35
N ASP A 13 10.33 -14.07 -5.80
CA ASP A 13 11.52 -13.43 -6.36
C ASP A 13 11.83 -13.98 -7.76
N GLN A 14 12.61 -13.22 -8.55
CA GLN A 14 12.97 -13.60 -9.91
C GLN A 14 13.79 -14.91 -9.98
N GLY A 15 14.42 -15.33 -8.87
CA GLY A 15 15.12 -16.61 -8.73
C GLY A 15 14.25 -17.79 -8.28
N GLY A 16 13.00 -17.57 -7.88
CA GLY A 16 12.07 -18.62 -7.42
C GLY A 16 12.46 -19.30 -6.10
N LYS A 17 13.21 -18.60 -5.24
CA LYS A 17 13.71 -19.08 -3.93
C LYS A 17 12.97 -18.45 -2.75
N GLU A 18 12.73 -17.15 -2.83
CA GLU A 18 12.15 -16.36 -1.75
C GLU A 18 10.72 -15.97 -2.13
N THR A 19 9.80 -16.10 -1.18
CA THR A 19 8.41 -15.68 -1.35
C THR A 19 8.00 -14.81 -0.17
N LEU A 20 7.15 -13.82 -0.43
CA LEU A 20 6.56 -13.00 0.62
C LEU A 20 5.15 -12.55 0.24
N PHE A 21 4.22 -12.62 1.19
CA PHE A 21 2.84 -12.18 0.99
C PHE A 21 2.73 -10.67 1.18
N VAL A 22 2.07 -10.01 0.22
CA VAL A 22 1.79 -8.57 0.28
C VAL A 22 0.32 -8.31 0.04
N GLU A 23 -0.30 -7.57 0.96
CA GLU A 23 -1.60 -6.92 0.76
C GLU A 23 -1.37 -5.41 0.77
N PHE A 24 -1.87 -4.70 -0.25
CA PHE A 24 -1.66 -3.28 -0.42
C PHE A 24 -2.94 -2.59 -0.91
N GLY A 25 -3.21 -1.42 -0.33
CA GLY A 25 -4.36 -0.64 -0.75
C GLY A 25 -4.62 0.60 0.09
N ARG A 26 -5.89 0.97 0.16
CA ARG A 26 -6.38 2.17 0.85
C ARG A 26 -7.03 1.79 2.18
N SER A 27 -6.67 2.47 3.26
CA SER A 27 -7.30 2.34 4.57
C SER A 27 -7.73 3.71 5.09
N SER A 28 -8.96 3.76 5.59
CA SER A 28 -9.55 4.97 6.16
C SER A 28 -9.20 5.19 7.64
N CYS A 29 -8.17 4.52 8.17
CA CYS A 29 -7.97 4.36 9.62
C CYS A 29 -6.73 5.14 10.11
N TYR A 30 -6.95 6.02 11.10
CA TYR A 30 -5.99 6.95 11.71
C TYR A 30 -5.53 8.12 10.82
N SER A 31 -5.56 9.38 11.25
CA SER A 31 -6.01 9.97 12.53
C SER A 31 -7.32 10.74 12.38
N GLY A 32 -8.26 10.60 13.32
CA GLY A 32 -9.58 11.26 13.36
C GLY A 32 -10.81 10.34 13.21
N SER A 33 -10.66 9.24 12.47
CA SER A 33 -11.61 8.16 12.09
C SER A 33 -13.11 8.17 12.52
N PRO A 34 -14.05 8.91 11.88
CA PRO A 34 -15.18 8.20 11.24
C PRO A 34 -15.48 8.52 9.75
N ILE A 35 -15.45 7.46 8.93
CA ILE A 35 -15.96 7.29 7.55
C ILE A 35 -17.48 7.54 7.40
N PRO A 36 -18.00 7.77 6.16
CA PRO A 36 -19.14 8.63 5.76
C PRO A 36 -19.73 9.73 6.67
N GLY A 37 -19.31 9.89 7.92
CA GLY A 37 -19.97 10.71 8.93
C GLY A 37 -19.03 11.55 9.80
N GLY A 38 -17.80 11.83 9.34
CA GLY A 38 -16.91 12.76 10.02
C GLY A 38 -15.42 12.65 9.65
N THR A 39 -14.58 12.95 10.63
CA THR A 39 -13.15 13.26 10.46
C THR A 39 -12.29 12.04 10.21
N GLY A 40 -11.27 12.13 9.35
CA GLY A 40 -10.07 11.31 9.53
C GLY A 40 -9.30 11.03 8.27
N VAL A 41 -7.99 10.84 8.41
CA VAL A 41 -7.07 10.85 7.28
C VAL A 41 -7.05 9.49 6.58
N ASP A 42 -7.68 9.46 5.42
CA ASP A 42 -7.55 8.36 4.47
C ASP A 42 -6.12 8.27 3.92
N SER A 43 -5.54 7.07 3.94
CA SER A 43 -4.18 6.85 3.50
C SER A 43 -3.94 5.44 2.97
N ILE A 44 -2.70 5.17 2.57
CA ILE A 44 -2.25 3.90 2.05
C ILE A 44 -1.90 2.97 3.22
N TYR A 45 -2.33 1.72 3.15
CA TYR A 45 -1.81 0.65 4.00
C TYR A 45 -1.03 -0.37 3.17
N LEU A 46 -0.07 -0.99 3.85
CA LEU A 46 0.76 -2.05 3.33
C LEU A 46 0.89 -3.11 4.42
N THR A 47 0.45 -4.33 4.14
CA THR A 47 0.75 -5.52 4.92
C THR A 47 1.85 -6.29 4.20
N VAL A 48 2.90 -6.67 4.92
CA VAL A 48 3.91 -7.63 4.48
C VAL A 48 3.98 -8.71 5.55
N GLU A 49 3.74 -9.96 5.16
CA GLU A 49 3.55 -11.08 6.09
C GLU A 49 2.51 -10.76 7.19
N ASP A 50 2.93 -10.75 8.45
CA ASP A 50 2.12 -10.49 9.64
C ASP A 50 2.06 -9.00 10.05
N LYS A 51 2.71 -8.11 9.30
CA LYS A 51 2.93 -6.71 9.68
C LYS A 51 2.22 -5.74 8.76
N THR A 52 1.18 -5.10 9.30
CA THR A 52 0.46 -3.99 8.64
C THR A 52 0.98 -2.64 9.13
N VAL A 53 1.27 -1.73 8.19
CA VAL A 53 1.45 -0.29 8.45
C VAL A 53 0.39 0.50 7.67
N ILE A 54 -0.15 1.54 8.30
CA ILE A 54 -0.90 2.60 7.59
C ILE A 54 0.04 3.81 7.55
N MET A 55 0.43 4.20 6.34
CA MET A 55 1.41 5.27 6.13
C MET A 55 0.79 6.63 6.45
N ASP A 56 1.55 7.56 7.02
CA ASP A 56 1.16 8.97 7.01
C ASP A 56 1.12 9.51 5.55
N ARG A 57 0.46 10.64 5.34
CA ARG A 57 0.24 11.21 3.99
C ARG A 57 1.52 11.64 3.28
N GLU A 58 2.57 12.02 4.00
CA GLU A 58 3.85 12.43 3.40
C GLU A 58 4.63 11.20 2.94
N THR A 59 4.71 10.18 3.79
CA THR A 59 5.33 8.89 3.46
C THR A 59 4.58 8.18 2.33
N ALA A 60 3.24 8.12 2.39
CA ALA A 60 2.39 7.52 1.36
C ALA A 60 2.63 8.16 -0.03
N ARG A 61 2.79 9.50 -0.07
CA ARG A 61 3.11 10.21 -1.31
C ARG A 61 4.47 9.78 -1.88
N LYS A 62 5.52 9.84 -1.06
CA LYS A 62 6.89 9.48 -1.47
C LYS A 62 6.98 8.02 -1.93
N PHE A 63 6.26 7.12 -1.26
CA PHE A 63 6.17 5.70 -1.62
C PHE A 63 5.57 5.49 -3.01
N VAL A 64 4.44 6.14 -3.32
CA VAL A 64 3.81 6.05 -4.65
C VAL A 64 4.68 6.68 -5.73
N GLU A 65 5.26 7.86 -5.47
CA GLU A 65 6.18 8.53 -6.42
C GLU A 65 7.39 7.63 -6.76
N ALA A 66 7.94 6.92 -5.77
CA ALA A 66 9.02 5.96 -5.98
C ALA A 66 8.58 4.73 -6.78
N ALA A 67 7.45 4.10 -6.42
CA ALA A 67 6.93 2.92 -7.11
C ALA A 67 6.61 3.20 -8.59
N VAL A 68 5.97 4.35 -8.88
CA VAL A 68 5.67 4.79 -10.25
C VAL A 68 6.95 5.07 -11.04
N SER A 69 7.95 5.71 -10.41
CA SER A 69 9.24 5.99 -11.06
C SER A 69 9.99 4.71 -11.46
N VAL A 70 9.98 3.68 -10.60
CA VAL A 70 10.55 2.36 -10.91
C VAL A 70 9.74 1.65 -12.00
N GLY A 71 8.41 1.75 -11.96
CA GLY A 71 7.53 1.21 -13.00
C GLY A 71 7.82 1.78 -14.39
N HIS A 72 7.91 3.11 -14.54
CA HIS A 72 8.28 3.75 -15.80
C HIS A 72 9.72 3.42 -16.23
N TYR A 73 10.68 3.38 -15.30
CA TYR A 73 12.08 3.01 -15.61
C TYR A 73 12.19 1.62 -16.26
N HIS A 74 11.36 0.67 -15.82
CA HIS A 74 11.29 -0.68 -16.39
C HIS A 74 10.30 -0.83 -17.56
N GLY A 75 9.58 0.23 -17.95
CA GLY A 75 8.55 0.16 -18.99
C GLY A 75 7.33 -0.70 -18.60
N LEU A 76 7.04 -0.80 -17.30
CA LEU A 76 5.88 -1.52 -16.74
C LEU A 76 4.63 -0.63 -16.59
N LEU A 77 4.80 0.69 -16.76
CA LEU A 77 3.75 1.70 -16.72
C LEU A 77 3.95 2.66 -17.90
N ASP A 78 2.87 2.96 -18.62
CA ASP A 78 2.79 3.94 -19.72
C ASP A 78 2.81 5.39 -19.20
#